data_AF-A0A1V4VP29-F1
#
_entry.id   AF-A0A1V4VP29-F1
#
_cell.length_a   1.000
_cell.length_b   1.000
_cell.length_c   1.000
_cell.angle_alpha   90.00
_cell.angle_beta   90.00
_cell.angle_gamma   90.00
#
_symmetry.space_group_name_H-M   'P 1'
#
loop_
_entity.id
_entity.type
_entity.pdbx_description
1 polymer ?
#
loop_
_entity_poly.entity_id
_entity_poly.type
_entity_poly.pdbx_seq_one_letter_code
_entity_poly.pdbx_strand_id
1 'polypeptide(L)'
;MKSVYQINHFTTVETLGDDELLAKSILLSTFFEAAGRLIVDQSSFKIKKARWDIYRSPGSSLNGGSEIPGLTGIEAYLNSGGALSRINWTGSRRTA
;
A
#
# COMPACT_ATOMS: atom_id res chain seq x y z
N MET A 1 -10.51 -28.69 -11.28
CA MET A 1 -9.40 -27.99 -11.98
C MET A 1 -8.33 -27.67 -10.96
N LYS A 2 -7.08 -28.12 -11.14
CA LYS A 2 -5.98 -27.92 -10.19
C LYS A 2 -5.20 -26.67 -10.61
N SER A 3 -5.54 -25.50 -10.07
CA SER A 3 -4.78 -24.28 -10.37
C SER A 3 -3.48 -24.26 -9.56
N VAL A 4 -2.35 -24.04 -10.21
CA VAL A 4 -1.09 -23.76 -9.51
C VAL A 4 -1.22 -22.38 -8.87
N TYR A 5 -0.98 -22.30 -7.55
CA TYR A 5 -0.94 -21.01 -6.85
C TYR A 5 0.18 -20.15 -7.42
N GLN A 6 -0.15 -18.92 -7.80
CA GLN A 6 0.79 -17.95 -8.36
C GLN A 6 0.66 -16.63 -7.62
N ILE A 7 1.78 -15.93 -7.49
CA ILE A 7 1.89 -14.63 -6.85
C ILE A 7 2.92 -13.80 -7.61
N ASN A 8 2.53 -12.58 -7.94
CA ASN A 8 3.37 -11.58 -8.57
C ASN A 8 3.35 -10.32 -7.73
N HIS A 9 4.51 -9.69 -7.62
CA HIS A 9 4.67 -8.43 -6.93
C HIS A 9 5.36 -7.44 -7.86
N PHE A 10 4.75 -6.27 -8.02
CA PHE A 10 5.25 -5.21 -8.90
C PHE A 10 5.44 -3.95 -8.08
N THR A 11 6.60 -3.32 -8.21
CA THR A 11 6.84 -1.99 -7.64
C THR A 11 7.17 -1.03 -8.76
N THR A 12 6.48 0.09 -8.80
CA THR A 12 6.73 1.18 -9.76
C THR A 12 6.92 2.48 -9.02
N VAL A 13 7.79 3.32 -9.56
CA VAL A 13 7.91 4.73 -9.16
C VAL A 13 7.79 5.55 -10.42
N GLU A 14 6.83 6.46 -10.44
CA GLU A 14 6.54 7.34 -11.57
C GLU A 14 6.48 8.79 -11.07
N THR A 15 6.91 9.75 -11.90
CA THR A 15 6.71 11.17 -11.60
C THR A 15 5.24 11.53 -11.79
N LEU A 16 4.68 12.28 -10.85
CA LEU A 16 3.32 12.81 -10.89
C LEU A 16 3.41 14.33 -10.97
N GLY A 17 3.57 14.85 -12.19
CA GLY A 17 3.90 16.26 -12.40
C GLY A 17 5.35 16.57 -12.01
N ASP A 18 5.60 17.83 -11.63
CA ASP A 18 6.96 18.36 -11.52
C ASP A 18 7.65 18.07 -10.18
N ASP A 19 6.88 17.94 -9.08
CA ASP A 19 7.41 17.86 -7.71
C ASP A 19 6.92 16.64 -6.91
N GLU A 20 6.22 15.70 -7.54
CA GLU A 20 5.69 14.52 -6.86
C GLU A 20 6.16 13.22 -7.50
N LEU A 21 6.36 12.22 -6.65
CA LEU A 21 6.58 10.83 -7.04
C LEU A 21 5.40 9.99 -6.56
N LEU A 22 4.87 9.17 -7.45
CA LEU A 22 3.94 8.11 -7.10
C LEU A 22 4.72 6.80 -7.01
N ALA A 23 4.95 6.33 -5.78
CA ALA A 23 5.44 4.99 -5.51
C ALA A 23 4.25 4.05 -5.31
N LYS A 24 4.21 2.96 -6.07
CA LYS A 24 3.12 1.98 -6.07
C LYS A 24 3.69 0.58 -5.92
N SER A 25 3.13 -0.20 -5.01
CA SER A 25 3.41 -1.63 -4.85
C SER A 25 2.11 -2.39 -5.08
N ILE A 26 2.14 -3.39 -5.95
CA ILE A 26 0.97 -4.17 -6.37
C ILE A 26 1.25 -5.63 -6.08
N LEU A 27 0.29 -6.28 -5.42
CA LEU A 27 0.27 -7.71 -5.19
C LEU A 27 -0.85 -8.33 -6.02
N LEU A 28 -0.49 -9.26 -6.90
CA LEU A 28 -1.43 -10.02 -7.73
C LEU A 28 -1.18 -11.52 -7.52
N SER A 29 -2.11 -12.19 -6.86
CA SER A 29 -2.07 -13.64 -6.67
C SER A 29 -3.34 -14.33 -7.16
N THR A 30 -3.37 -15.65 -7.09
CA THR A 30 -4.59 -16.42 -7.39
C THR A 30 -5.78 -15.98 -6.53
N PHE A 31 -5.55 -15.48 -5.31
CA PHE A 31 -6.60 -15.12 -4.36
C PHE A 31 -6.69 -13.63 -4.05
N PHE A 32 -5.61 -12.89 -4.25
CA PHE A 32 -5.50 -11.50 -3.85
C PHE A 32 -5.19 -10.59 -5.02
N GLU A 33 -5.75 -9.39 -4.94
CA GLU A 33 -5.36 -8.25 -5.76
C GLU A 33 -5.37 -7.02 -4.85
N ALA A 34 -4.20 -6.45 -4.62
CA ALA A 34 -4.03 -5.32 -3.71
C ALA A 34 -2.96 -4.36 -4.22
N ALA A 35 -3.08 -3.09 -3.83
CA ALA A 35 -2.10 -2.07 -4.11
C ALA A 35 -1.86 -1.17 -2.89
N GLY A 36 -0.59 -0.88 -2.60
CA GLY A 36 -0.16 0.21 -1.73
C GLY A 36 0.37 1.36 -2.58
N ARG A 37 0.04 2.60 -2.20
CA ARG A 37 0.43 3.82 -2.92
C ARG A 37 0.92 4.88 -1.95
N LEU A 38 2.03 5.50 -2.31
CA LEU A 38 2.56 6.71 -1.67
C LEU A 38 2.70 7.80 -2.73
N ILE A 39 2.16 8.98 -2.45
CA ILE A 39 2.54 10.22 -3.13
C ILE A 39 3.57 10.90 -2.25
N VAL A 40 4.72 11.23 -2.82
CA VAL A 40 5.89 11.73 -2.11
C VAL A 40 6.36 13.02 -2.77
N ASP A 41 6.69 14.02 -1.96
CA ASP A 41 7.35 15.24 -2.44
C ASP A 41 8.77 14.90 -2.92
N GLN A 42 9.11 15.23 -4.17
CA GLN A 42 10.36 14.82 -4.78
C GLN A 42 11.58 15.52 -4.17
N SER A 43 11.41 16.75 -3.68
CA SER A 43 12.50 17.56 -3.12
C SER A 43 12.88 17.14 -1.70
N SER A 44 11.88 16.78 -0.90
CA SER A 44 12.03 16.51 0.54
C SER A 44 11.84 15.05 0.91
N PHE A 45 11.43 14.21 -0.05
CA PHE A 45 11.03 12.82 0.14
C PHE A 45 9.93 12.62 1.20
N LYS A 46 9.18 13.66 1.57
CA LYS A 46 8.08 13.54 2.53
C LYS A 46 6.85 12.95 1.87
N ILE A 47 6.24 11.95 2.53
CA ILE A 47 4.97 11.38 2.10
C ILE A 47 3.89 12.47 2.21
N LYS A 48 3.29 12.82 1.08
CA LYS A 48 2.14 13.72 1.01
C LYS A 48 0.85 12.95 1.24
N LYS A 49 0.76 11.75 0.65
CA LYS A 49 -0.41 10.88 0.74
C LYS A 49 -0.01 9.42 0.79
N ALA A 50 -0.70 8.63 1.61
CA ALA A 50 -0.56 7.19 1.64
C ALA A 50 -1.92 6.53 1.57
N ARG A 51 -2.04 5.45 0.80
CA ARG A 51 -3.28 4.70 0.64
C ARG A 51 -3.00 3.23 0.36
N TRP A 52 -3.88 2.37 0.84
CA TRP A 52 -3.97 0.98 0.42
C TRP A 52 -5.34 0.70 -0.20
N ASP A 53 -5.37 -0.26 -1.11
CA ASP A 53 -6.58 -0.78 -1.73
C ASP A 53 -6.44 -2.30 -1.90
N ILE A 54 -7.46 -3.05 -1.51
CA ILE A 54 -7.63 -4.47 -1.78
C ILE A 54 -8.86 -4.61 -2.68
N TYR A 55 -8.61 -4.95 -3.94
CA TYR A 55 -9.64 -5.13 -4.97
C TYR A 55 -10.24 -6.53 -4.93
N ARG A 56 -9.42 -7.53 -4.55
CA ARG A 56 -9.85 -8.92 -4.43
C ARG A 56 -9.20 -9.60 -3.24
N SER A 57 -10.02 -10.35 -2.50
CA SER A 57 -9.61 -11.19 -1.38
C SER A 57 -10.58 -12.38 -1.24
N PRO A 58 -10.19 -13.49 -0.59
CA PRO A 58 -11.09 -14.60 -0.30
C PRO A 58 -12.36 -14.15 0.43
N GLY A 59 -13.52 -14.50 -0.13
CA GLY A 59 -14.82 -14.11 0.41
C GLY A 59 -15.09 -12.60 0.42
N SER A 60 -14.27 -11.80 -0.27
CA SER A 60 -14.32 -10.32 -0.26
C SER A 60 -14.17 -9.67 1.13
N SER A 61 -13.71 -10.43 2.12
CA SER A 61 -13.66 -10.04 3.54
C SER A 61 -12.71 -8.87 3.82
N LEU A 62 -11.69 -8.70 2.98
CA LEU A 62 -10.68 -7.65 3.13
C LEU A 62 -10.78 -6.59 2.02
N ASN A 63 -11.77 -6.69 1.13
CA ASN A 63 -11.92 -5.73 0.04
C ASN A 63 -12.21 -4.32 0.58
N GLY A 64 -11.73 -3.33 -0.14
CA GLY A 64 -11.87 -1.92 0.23
C GLY A 64 -10.53 -1.21 0.18
N GLY A 65 -10.45 -0.06 0.81
CA GLY A 65 -9.22 0.71 0.85
C GLY A 65 -9.37 1.93 1.72
N SER A 66 -8.26 2.40 2.25
CA SER A 66 -8.25 3.60 3.08
C SER A 66 -6.96 4.38 2.93
N GLU A 67 -7.08 5.67 3.15
CA GLU A 67 -5.91 6.52 3.34
C GLU A 67 -5.29 6.20 4.69
N ILE A 68 -3.98 6.46 4.80
CA ILE A 68 -3.21 6.25 6.03
C ILE A 68 -2.64 7.61 6.46
N PRO A 69 -3.45 8.48 7.10
CA PRO A 69 -3.02 9.83 7.45
C PRO A 69 -1.78 9.85 8.37
N GLY A 70 -1.60 8.80 9.17
CA GLY A 70 -0.44 8.65 10.06
C GLY A 70 0.91 8.54 9.35
N LEU A 71 0.94 8.43 8.02
CA LEU A 71 2.16 8.45 7.21
C LEU A 71 2.48 9.81 6.60
N THR A 72 1.53 10.75 6.57
CA THR A 72 1.76 12.06 5.97
C THR A 72 2.83 12.84 6.75
N GLY A 73 3.77 13.45 6.02
CA GLY A 73 4.90 14.21 6.56
C GLY A 73 6.11 13.36 6.94
N ILE A 74 5.98 12.02 6.97
CA ILE A 74 7.10 11.11 7.22
C ILE A 74 7.98 11.02 5.97
N GLU A 75 9.29 11.06 6.17
CA GLU A 75 10.27 10.89 5.09
C GLU A 75 10.25 9.44 4.55
N ALA A 76 10.19 9.31 3.22
CA ALA A 76 10.10 8.07 2.47
C ALA A 76 11.49 7.48 2.14
N TYR A 77 12.33 7.26 3.16
CA TYR A 77 13.67 6.67 3.02
C TYR A 77 13.85 5.40 3.86
N LEU A 78 15.01 4.74 3.75
CA LEU A 78 15.45 3.53 4.48
C LEU A 78 15.39 3.69 6.02
N ASN A 79 14.19 3.76 6.60
CA ASN A 79 13.84 3.58 8.02
C ASN A 79 12.36 3.85 8.32
N SER A 80 11.52 4.15 7.32
CA SER A 80 10.07 4.30 7.52
C SER A 80 9.40 3.01 8.00
N GLY A 81 10.10 1.86 7.96
CA GLY A 81 9.62 0.56 8.47
C GLY A 81 9.11 0.63 9.92
N GLY A 82 9.77 1.41 10.78
CA GLY A 82 9.32 1.61 12.15
C GLY A 82 8.03 2.44 12.26
N ALA A 83 7.82 3.40 11.36
CA ALA A 83 6.56 4.15 11.30
C ALA A 83 5.42 3.31 10.71
N LEU A 84 5.73 2.52 9.67
CA LEU A 84 4.81 1.57 9.06
C LEU A 84 4.33 0.50 10.06
N SER A 85 5.22 -0.03 10.89
CA SER A 85 4.87 -1.06 11.88
C SER A 85 4.04 -0.54 13.06
N ARG A 86 4.14 0.76 13.38
CA ARG A 86 3.36 1.38 14.46
C ARG A 86 1.95 1.77 14.05
N ILE A 87 1.65 1.77 12.76
CA ILE A 87 0.29 1.98 12.28
C ILE A 87 -0.46 0.67 12.51
N ASN A 88 -1.18 0.62 13.63
CA ASN A 88 -2.11 -0.45 13.92
C ASN A 88 -3.16 -0.51 12.82
N TRP A 89 -3.01 -1.47 11.93
CA TRP A 89 -4.05 -1.85 10.99
C TRP A 89 -5.28 -2.34 11.77
N THR A 90 -6.36 -1.56 11.75
CA THR A 90 -7.59 -1.84 12.51
C THR A 90 -8.54 -2.82 11.81
N GLY A 91 -8.09 -3.49 10.74
CA GLY A 91 -8.93 -4.33 9.88
C GLY A 91 -9.22 -5.76 10.35
N SER A 92 -8.62 -6.29 11.44
CA SER A 92 -8.96 -7.64 11.95
C SER A 92 -9.46 -7.73 13.39
N ARG A 93 -9.80 -6.63 14.06
CA ARG A 93 -10.46 -6.74 15.37
C ARG A 93 -11.98 -6.66 15.25
N ARG A 94 -12.58 -7.69 14.67
CA ARG A 94 -13.97 -8.11 14.95
C ARG A 94 -14.16 -9.57 14.53
N THR A 95 -13.92 -10.47 15.47
CA THR A 95 -14.89 -11.46 15.96
C THR A 95 -14.26 -12.16 17.15
N ALA A 96 -14.93 -12.01 18.29
CA ALA A 96 -14.82 -12.88 19.46
C ALA A 96 -15.57 -14.19 19.16
#